data_AF-A0A511ZNU8-F1
#
_entry.id   AF-A0A511ZNU8-F1
#
_cell.length_a   1.000
_cell.length_b   1.000
_cell.length_c   1.000
_cell.angle_alpha   90.00
_cell.angle_beta   90.00
_cell.angle_gamma   90.00
#
_symmetry.space_group_name_H-M   'P 1'
#
loop_
_entity.id
_entity.type
_entity.pdbx_description
1 polymer ?
#
loop_
_entity_poly.entity_id
_entity_poly.type
_entity_poly.pdbx_seq_one_letter_code
_entity_poly.pdbx_strand_id
1 'polypeptide(L)' 'MTSEKTPKDLLIDKLSRKLDFAEMAEKLLHVTYNLASDKLYTIDDALPELIRIIRLLDYEQESIMDDIIRLEGAVFEQNE' A
#
# COMPACT_ATOMS: atom_id res chain seq x y z
N MET A 1 22.51 -13.78 -13.75
CA MET A 1 21.46 -14.83 -13.75
C MET A 1 20.32 -14.32 -12.89
N THR A 2 19.28 -13.78 -13.51
CA THR A 2 18.06 -13.40 -12.79
C THR A 2 17.35 -14.71 -12.45
N SER A 3 17.43 -15.14 -11.19
CA SER A 3 16.59 -16.24 -10.71
C SER A 3 15.14 -15.84 -10.97
N GLU A 4 14.46 -16.56 -11.86
CA GLU A 4 13.02 -16.37 -12.04
C GLU A 4 12.36 -16.62 -10.69
N LYS A 5 11.71 -15.58 -10.14
CA LYS A 5 10.98 -15.70 -8.88
C LYS A 5 9.83 -16.68 -9.10
N THR A 6 9.67 -17.65 -8.21
CA THR A 6 8.52 -18.56 -8.27
C THR A 6 7.24 -17.78 -7.99
N PRO A 7 6.05 -18.27 -8.40
CA PRO A 7 4.77 -17.66 -8.04
C PRO A 7 4.62 -17.42 -6.53
N LYS A 8 5.18 -18.31 -5.71
CA LYS A 8 5.21 -18.18 -4.24
C LYS A 8 6.10 -17.03 -3.78
N ASP A 9 7.27 -16.85 -4.37
CA ASP A 9 8.16 -15.73 -4.05
C ASP A 9 7.53 -14.39 -4.44
N LEU A 10 6.82 -14.35 -5.58
CA LEU A 10 6.06 -13.18 -6.03
C LEU A 10 4.89 -12.87 -5.10
N LEU A 11 4.18 -13.89 -4.60
CA LEU A 11 3.09 -13.71 -3.64
C LEU A 11 3.58 -13.12 -2.32
N ILE A 12 4.69 -13.62 -1.78
CA ILE A 12 5.31 -13.08 -0.56
C ILE A 12 5.72 -11.62 -0.76
N ASP A 13 6.35 -11.29 -1.89
CA ASP A 13 6.77 -9.93 -2.24
C ASP A 13 5.57 -8.96 -2.31
N LYS A 14 4.45 -9.39 -2.90
CA LYS A 14 3.22 -8.59 -2.97
C LYS A 14 2.56 -8.41 -1.60
N LEU A 15 2.51 -9.45 -0.78
CA LEU A 15 1.98 -9.38 0.59
C LEU A 15 2.81 -8.43 1.46
N SER A 16 4.13 -8.54 1.43
CA SER A 16 5.04 -7.62 2.15
C SER A 16 4.82 -6.18 1.71
N ARG A 17 4.77 -5.94 0.39
CA ARG A 17 4.54 -4.60 -0.15
C ARG A 17 3.19 -4.02 0.26
N LYS A 18 2.14 -4.84 0.35
CA LYS A 18 0.82 -4.41 0.84
C LYS A 18 0.88 -3.94 2.30
N LEU A 19 1.63 -4.64 3.15
CA LEU A 19 1.83 -4.25 4.55
C LEU A 19 2.61 -2.94 4.69
N ASP A 20 3.65 -2.75 3.87
CA ASP A 20 4.44 -1.50 3.86
C ASP A 20 3.57 -0.28 3.48
N PHE A 21 2.67 -0.44 2.51
CA PHE A 21 1.75 0.63 2.12
C PHE A 21 0.73 0.95 3.23
N ALA A 22 0.24 -0.06 3.95
CA ALA A 22 -0.66 0.15 5.08
C ALA A 22 0.04 0.92 6.21
N GLU A 23 1.28 0.54 6.55
CA GLU A 23 2.07 1.24 7.56
C GLU A 23 2.38 2.70 7.13
N MET A 24 2.66 2.92 5.84
CA MET A 24 2.92 4.26 5.32
C MET A 24 1.69 5.17 5.40
N ALA A 25 0.49 4.65 5.13
CA ALA A 25 -0.76 5.40 5.28
C ALA A 25 -1.00 5.84 6.73
N GLU A 26 -0.73 4.96 7.70
CA GLU A 26 -0.85 5.26 9.13
C GLU A 26 0.18 6.33 9.58
N LYS A 27 1.44 6.18 9.16
CA LYS A 27 2.50 7.16 9.44
C LYS A 27 2.18 8.53 8.85
N LEU A 28 1.64 8.55 7.62
CA LEU A 28 1.25 9.79 6.96
C LEU A 28 0.16 10.50 7.76
N LEU A 29 -0.90 9.79 8.15
CA LEU A 29 -1.98 10.32 8.97
C LEU A 29 -1.43 10.97 10.25
N HIS A 30 -0.55 10.28 10.97
CA HIS A 30 0.08 10.77 12.19
C HIS A 30 0.93 12.03 11.95
N VAL A 31 1.75 12.07 10.90
CA VAL A 31 2.57 13.25 10.56
C VAL A 31 1.69 14.45 10.20
N THR A 32 0.62 14.26 9.44
CA THR A 32 -0.30 15.36 9.09
C THR A 32 -1.06 15.92 10.29
N TYR A 33 -1.50 15.08 11.24
CA TYR A 33 -2.11 15.56 12.47
C TYR A 33 -1.13 16.40 13.31
N ASN A 34 0.15 16.01 13.33
CA ASN A 34 1.18 16.77 14.03
C ASN A 34 1.55 18.07 13.28
N LEU A 35 1.60 18.07 11.95
CA LEU A 35 1.87 19.28 11.16
C LEU A 35 0.73 20.29 11.22
N ALA A 36 -0.52 19.83 11.32
CA ALA A 36 -1.68 20.69 11.56
C ALA A 36 -1.59 21.49 12.90
N SER A 37 -0.71 21.09 13.82
CA SER A 37 -0.44 21.83 15.05
C SER A 37 0.56 22.98 14.88
N ASP A 38 1.26 23.04 13.74
CA ASP A 38 2.21 24.10 13.42
C ASP A 38 1.52 25.23 12.67
N LYS A 39 1.69 26.48 13.11
CA LYS A 39 0.90 27.66 12.67
C LYS A 39 1.12 28.08 11.20
N LEU A 40 1.84 27.28 10.42
CA LEU A 40 2.28 27.59 9.05
C LEU A 40 1.30 27.10 7.97
N TYR A 41 0.50 26.07 8.27
CA TYR A 41 -0.54 25.55 7.37
C TYR A 41 -1.87 25.54 8.10
N THR A 42 -2.92 26.02 7.44
CA THR A 42 -4.26 25.86 8.00
C THR A 42 -4.71 24.41 7.83
N ILE A 43 -5.49 23.91 8.78
CA ILE A 43 -6.11 22.57 8.70
C ILE A 43 -6.88 22.42 7.38
N ASP A 44 -7.51 23.50 6.91
CA ASP A 44 -8.31 23.53 5.69
C ASP A 44 -7.49 23.29 4.42
N ASP A 45 -6.20 23.66 4.40
CA ASP A 45 -5.30 23.41 3.27
C ASP A 45 -4.70 21.99 3.30
N ALA A 46 -4.44 21.46 4.50
CA ALA A 46 -3.75 20.17 4.67
C ALA A 46 -4.69 18.97 4.50
N LEU A 47 -5.96 19.09 4.91
CA LEU A 47 -6.92 18.00 4.90
C LEU A 47 -7.21 17.44 3.50
N PRO A 48 -7.44 18.26 2.46
CA PRO A 48 -7.72 17.76 1.11
C PRO A 48 -6.55 16.99 0.50
N GLU A 49 -5.32 17.48 0.71
CA GLU A 49 -4.11 16.81 0.23
C GLU A 49 -3.89 15.48 0.94
N LEU A 50 -4.14 15.42 2.25
CA LEU A 50 -4.08 14.16 3.01
C LEU A 50 -5.10 13.14 2.49
N ILE A 51 -6.35 13.55 2.29
CA ILE A 51 -7.40 12.68 1.72
C ILE A 51 -6.98 12.20 0.32
N ARG A 52 -6.38 13.07 -0.49
CA ARG A 52 -5.89 12.70 -1.83
C ARG A 52 -4.79 11.65 -1.76
N ILE A 53 -3.81 11.80 -0.87
CA ILE A 53 -2.72 10.83 -0.74
C ILE A 53 -3.25 9.50 -0.20
N ILE A 54 -4.15 9.51 0.80
CA ILE A 54 -4.79 8.28 1.31
C ILE A 54 -5.50 7.53 0.18
N ARG A 55 -6.30 8.23 -0.63
CA ARG A 55 -6.97 7.60 -1.78
C ARG A 55 -6.00 7.00 -2.79
N LEU A 56 -4.89 7.69 -3.08
CA LEU A 56 -3.86 7.15 -3.98
C LEU A 56 -3.22 5.88 -3.40
N LEU A 57 -2.97 5.85 -2.09
CA LEU A 57 -2.45 4.66 -1.41
C LEU A 57 -3.47 3.51 -1.45
N ASP A 58 -4.75 3.79 -1.25
CA ASP A 58 -5.82 2.79 -1.33
C ASP A 58 -5.90 2.19 -2.74
N TYR A 59 -5.85 3.01 -3.79
CA TYR A 59 -5.84 2.52 -5.18
C TYR A 59 -4.64 1.60 -5.48
N GLU A 60 -3.45 1.97 -5.02
CA GLU A 60 -2.26 1.11 -5.16
C GLU A 60 -2.42 -0.20 -4.37
N GLN A 61 -3.02 -0.15 -3.18
CA GLN A 61 -3.29 -1.33 -2.38
C GLN A 61 -4.34 -2.26 -2.98
N GLU A 62 -5.35 -1.73 -3.67
CA GLU A 62 -6.32 -2.50 -4.46
C GLU A 62 -5.63 -3.20 -5.62
N SER A 63 -4.80 -2.49 -6.39
CA SER A 63 -4.03 -3.09 -7.48
C SER A 63 -3.09 -4.21 -7.00
N ILE A 64 -2.47 -4.05 -5.83
CA ILE A 64 -1.64 -5.11 -5.23
C ILE A 64 -2.51 -6.31 -4.82
N MET A 65 -3.74 -6.07 -4.34
CA MET A 65 -4.66 -7.15 -3.98
C MET A 65 -5.09 -7.96 -5.21
N ASP A 66 -5.34 -7.30 -6.35
CA ASP A 66 -5.64 -7.98 -7.60
C ASP A 66 -4.49 -8.90 -8.05
N ASP A 67 -3.24 -8.43 -7.89
CA ASP A 67 -2.05 -9.25 -8.16
C ASP A 67 -1.93 -10.43 -7.18
N ILE A 68 -2.24 -10.22 -5.89
CA ILE A 68 -2.27 -11.29 -4.89
C ILE A 68 -3.28 -12.35 -5.30
N ILE A 69 -4.53 -11.97 -5.61
CA ILE A 69 -5.59 -12.92 -6.00
C ILE A 69 -5.17 -13.76 -7.21
N ARG A 70 -4.55 -13.13 -8.23
CA ARG A 70 -4.02 -13.83 -9.41
C ARG A 70 -2.91 -14.82 -9.06
N LEU A 71 -1.99 -14.41 -8.18
CA LEU A 71 -0.87 -15.24 -7.76
C LEU A 71 -1.30 -16.37 -6.83
N GLU A 72 -2.30 -16.15 -5.96
CA GLU A 72 -2.92 -17.18 -5.13
C GLU A 72 -3.50 -18.29 -6.02
N GLY A 73 -4.29 -17.94 -7.04
CA GLY A 73 -4.78 -18.92 -8.02
C GLY A 73 -3.62 -19.72 -8.64
N ALA A 74 -2.58 -19.05 -9.10
CA ALA A 74 -1.41 -19.72 -9.69
C ALA A 74 -0.63 -20.60 -8.69
N VAL A 75 -0.59 -20.25 -7.40
CA VAL A 75 0.12 -21.03 -6.37
C VAL A 75 -0.70 -22.23 -5.89
N PHE A 76 -2.01 -22.07 -5.75
CA PHE A 76 -2.88 -23.07 -5.13
C PHE A 76 -3.57 -23.99 -6.15
N GLU A 77 -3.86 -23.54 -7.38
CA GLU A 77 -4.40 -24.39 -8.45
C GLU A 77 -3.32 -25.30 -9.09
N GLN A 78 -2.03 -25.00 -8.90
CA GLN A 78 -0.93 -25.89 -9.33
C GLN A 78 -0.74 -27.13 -8.44
N ASN A 79 -1.47 -27.22 -7.32
CA ASN A 79 -1.36 -28.31 -6.35
C ASN A 79 -2.57 -29.26 -6.31
N GLU A 80 -3.54 -29.12 -7.23
CA GLU A 80 -4.63 -30.09 -7.50
C GLU A 80 -4.35 -30.92 -8.77
#